data_AF-A0A0C1JCT7-F1
#
_entry.id   AF-A0A0C1JCT7-F1
#
_cell.length_a   1.000
_cell.length_b   1.000
_cell.length_c   1.000
_cell.angle_alpha   90.00
_cell.angle_beta   90.00
_cell.angle_gamma   90.00
#
_symmetry.space_group_name_H-M   'P 1'
#
loop_
_entity.id
_entity.type
_entity.pdbx_description
1 polymer ?
#
loop_
_entity_poly.entity_id
_entity_poly.type
_entity_poly.pdbx_seq_one_letter_code
_entity_poly.pdbx_strand_id
1 'polypeptide(L)'
;MNKWITIGILVLVAGCDVPQAPVVTGPDGQPRIQINTSGLTCYEQRCLDINPAARSVRQVGNRTTGIPGNINVSSGTVTPDEFKQMGVAASLAGGMGSRGDNR
;
A
#
# COMPACT_ATOMS: atom_id res chain seq x y z
N MET A 1 36.38 44.97 -3.11
CA MET A 1 37.14 43.70 -3.02
C MET A 1 36.15 42.57 -3.24
N ASN A 2 36.22 41.95 -4.42
CA ASN A 2 35.33 40.85 -4.85
C ASN A 2 35.71 39.55 -4.16
N LYS A 3 34.76 38.88 -3.50
CA LYS A 3 34.85 37.44 -3.20
C LYS A 3 33.51 36.77 -3.46
N TRP A 4 33.46 36.21 -4.66
CA TRP A 4 32.67 35.08 -5.12
C TRP A 4 32.57 34.00 -4.04
N ILE A 5 31.39 33.40 -3.81
CA ILE A 5 31.20 31.95 -3.71
C ILE A 5 29.77 31.60 -4.15
N THR A 6 29.68 31.06 -5.36
CA THR A 6 28.63 30.20 -5.87
C THR A 6 28.53 28.94 -5.02
N ILE A 7 27.41 28.65 -4.35
CA ILE A 7 27.00 27.27 -4.04
C ILE A 7 25.48 27.21 -4.17
N GLY A 8 25.03 26.89 -5.39
CA GLY A 8 23.72 26.32 -5.61
C GLY A 8 23.74 24.88 -5.10
N ILE A 9 22.96 24.60 -4.07
CA ILE A 9 22.50 23.25 -3.77
C ILE A 9 20.98 23.33 -3.82
N LEU A 10 20.45 23.16 -5.03
CA LEU A 10 19.07 22.75 -5.20
C LEU A 10 19.03 21.27 -4.82
N VAL A 11 18.65 20.99 -3.58
CA VAL A 11 18.29 19.64 -3.16
C VAL A 11 17.01 19.29 -3.92
N LEU A 12 17.15 18.66 -5.08
CA LEU A 12 16.07 17.92 -5.73
C LEU A 12 15.75 16.76 -4.80
N VAL A 13 14.75 16.96 -3.94
CA VAL A 13 14.11 15.86 -3.22
C VAL A 13 13.47 15.01 -4.32
N ALA A 14 14.13 13.92 -4.69
CA ALA A 14 13.52 12.85 -5.45
C ALA A 14 12.40 12.29 -4.57
N GLY A 15 11.20 12.85 -4.72
CA GLY A 15 10.00 12.18 -4.29
C GLY A 15 9.95 10.88 -5.08
N CYS A 16 10.12 9.75 -4.40
CA CYS A 16 9.73 8.48 -4.98
C CYS A 16 8.23 8.55 -5.20
N ASP A 17 7.79 9.04 -6.36
CA ASP A 17 6.42 8.95 -6.84
C ASP A 17 6.15 7.46 -7.05
N VAL A 18 5.75 6.78 -5.97
CA VAL A 18 5.30 5.39 -6.08
C VAL A 18 4.02 5.45 -6.90
N PRO A 19 3.97 4.81 -8.08
CA PRO A 19 2.83 4.94 -8.97
C PRO A 19 1.56 4.55 -8.23
N GLN A 20 0.60 5.49 -8.17
CA GLN A 20 -0.70 5.22 -7.59
C GLN A 20 -1.38 4.12 -8.39
N ALA A 21 -2.03 3.19 -7.69
CA ALA A 21 -2.78 2.12 -8.31
C ALA A 21 -3.91 2.73 -9.17
N PRO A 22 -4.09 2.26 -10.41
CA PRO A 22 -5.13 2.79 -11.27
C PRO A 22 -6.50 2.57 -10.63
N VAL A 23 -7.29 3.64 -10.56
CA VAL A 23 -8.70 3.57 -10.19
C VAL A 23 -9.50 3.41 -11.47
N VAL A 24 -10.18 2.26 -11.61
CA VAL A 24 -11.03 1.91 -12.73
C VAL A 24 -12.50 1.99 -12.32
N THR A 25 -13.38 2.26 -13.27
CA THR A 25 -14.81 2.17 -13.03
C THR A 25 -15.23 0.71 -13.11
N GLY A 26 -15.76 0.18 -12.01
CA GLY A 26 -16.30 -1.17 -11.95
C GLY A 26 -17.55 -1.35 -12.81
N PRO A 27 -18.00 -2.60 -13.03
CA PRO A 27 -19.19 -2.91 -13.82
C PRO A 27 -20.47 -2.32 -13.21
N ASP A 28 -20.45 -2.04 -11.91
CA ASP A 28 -21.50 -1.40 -11.14
C ASP A 28 -21.43 0.15 -11.14
N GLY A 29 -20.51 0.74 -11.91
CA GLY A 29 -20.31 2.19 -11.98
C GLY A 29 -19.53 2.79 -10.79
N GLN A 30 -19.11 1.96 -9.83
CA GLN A 30 -18.36 2.41 -8.66
C GLN A 30 -16.85 2.43 -8.90
N PRO A 31 -16.09 3.30 -8.23
CA PRO A 31 -14.63 3.29 -8.31
C PRO A 31 -14.05 2.00 -7.70
N ARG A 32 -13.09 1.40 -8.41
CA ARG A 32 -12.37 0.20 -8.00
C ARG A 32 -10.87 0.43 -8.18
N ILE A 33 -10.07 0.01 -7.22
CA ILE A 33 -8.61 0.05 -7.27
C ILE A 33 -8.13 -1.24 -7.91
N GLN A 34 -7.35 -1.13 -8.97
CA GLN A 34 -6.68 -2.27 -9.60
C GLN A 34 -5.58 -2.80 -8.68
N ILE A 35 -5.64 -4.08 -8.33
CA ILE A 35 -4.59 -4.73 -7.56
C ILE A 35 -3.38 -4.98 -8.47
N ASN A 36 -2.21 -4.47 -8.07
CA ASN A 36 -0.96 -4.84 -8.69
C ASN A 36 -0.44 -6.14 -8.06
N THR A 37 -0.38 -7.22 -8.83
CA THR A 37 0.11 -8.53 -8.36
C THR A 37 1.63 -8.69 -8.51
N SER A 38 2.28 -7.78 -9.22
CA SER A 38 3.74 -7.76 -9.45
C SER A 38 4.46 -6.71 -8.61
N GLY A 39 3.77 -6.08 -7.67
CA GLY A 39 4.35 -5.04 -6.82
C GLY A 39 3.34 -4.42 -5.86
N LEU A 40 3.70 -3.26 -5.30
CA LEU A 40 2.85 -2.54 -4.36
C LEU A 40 1.65 -1.92 -5.06
N THR A 41 0.48 -2.06 -4.45
CA THR A 41 -0.72 -1.32 -4.78
C THR A 41 -0.79 -0.11 -3.85
N CYS A 42 -0.63 1.10 -4.38
CA CYS A 42 -0.59 2.33 -3.59
C CYS A 42 -1.85 3.18 -3.80
N TYR A 43 -2.55 3.52 -2.73
CA TYR A 43 -3.75 4.35 -2.76
C TYR A 43 -3.86 5.19 -1.48
N GLU A 44 -4.22 6.47 -1.62
CA GLU A 44 -4.38 7.44 -0.51
C GLU A 44 -3.26 7.34 0.56
N GLN A 45 -2.00 7.47 0.12
CA GLN A 45 -0.79 7.44 0.97
C GLN A 45 -0.46 6.09 1.62
N ARG A 46 -1.16 5.01 1.26
CA ARG A 46 -0.88 3.65 1.75
C ARG A 46 -0.44 2.76 0.60
N CYS A 47 0.63 2.01 0.81
CA CYS A 47 1.12 1.02 -0.15
C CYS A 47 1.01 -0.37 0.47
N LEU A 48 0.23 -1.24 -0.19
CA LEU A 48 -0.01 -2.61 0.22
C LEU A 48 0.51 -3.57 -0.84
N ASP A 49 1.28 -4.56 -0.39
CA ASP A 49 1.58 -5.77 -1.16
C ASP A 49 0.41 -6.73 -0.98
N ILE A 50 -0.37 -6.92 -2.03
CA ILE A 50 -1.59 -7.74 -2.02
C ILE A 50 -1.32 -8.95 -2.90
N ASN A 51 -1.40 -10.15 -2.32
CA ASN A 51 -1.29 -11.40 -3.04
C ASN A 51 -2.66 -12.11 -3.06
N PRO A 52 -3.41 -12.02 -4.17
CA PRO A 52 -4.71 -12.68 -4.29
C PRO A 52 -4.63 -14.20 -4.22
N ALA A 53 -3.54 -14.79 -4.74
CA ALA A 53 -3.35 -16.25 -4.77
C ALA A 53 -3.14 -16.83 -3.37
N ALA A 54 -2.38 -16.13 -2.52
CA ALA A 54 -2.14 -16.51 -1.12
C ALA A 54 -3.18 -15.91 -0.15
N ARG A 55 -4.12 -15.11 -0.64
CA ARG A 55 -5.05 -14.28 0.16
C ARG A 55 -4.34 -13.52 1.30
N SER A 56 -3.17 -12.96 1.01
CA SER A 56 -2.36 -12.25 1.99
C SER A 56 -2.16 -10.79 1.62
N VAL A 57 -2.08 -9.94 2.63
CA VAL A 57 -1.77 -8.53 2.49
C VAL A 57 -0.65 -8.14 3.45
N ARG A 58 0.24 -7.26 2.98
CA ARG A 58 1.33 -6.71 3.79
C ARG A 58 1.46 -5.22 3.51
N GLN A 59 1.62 -4.44 4.56
CA GLN A 59 2.02 -3.04 4.43
C GLN A 59 3.55 -2.94 4.46
N VAL A 60 4.12 -2.01 3.70
CA VAL A 60 5.56 -1.73 3.75
C VAL A 60 5.96 -1.41 5.19
N GLY A 61 6.99 -2.11 5.70
CA GLY A 61 7.43 -2.00 7.10
C GLY A 61 6.76 -2.97 8.08
N ASN A 62 5.68 -3.65 7.69
CA ASN A 62 4.93 -4.56 8.55
C ASN A 62 5.05 -6.04 8.13
N ARG A 63 4.52 -6.93 8.99
CA ARG A 63 4.37 -8.36 8.70
C ARG A 63 3.22 -8.61 7.72
N THR A 64 3.33 -9.70 6.98
CA THR A 64 2.24 -10.24 6.17
C THR A 64 1.13 -10.77 7.06
N THR A 65 -0.11 -10.46 6.71
CA THR A 65 -1.34 -10.96 7.35
C THR A 65 -2.34 -11.46 6.32
N GLY A 66 -3.40 -12.12 6.77
CA GLY A 66 -4.50 -12.55 5.91
C GLY A 66 -5.37 -11.37 5.48
N ILE A 67 -5.89 -11.45 4.25
CA ILE A 67 -6.93 -10.54 3.77
C ILE A 67 -8.23 -10.85 4.51
N PRO A 68 -8.96 -9.85 5.04
CA PRO A 68 -10.26 -10.05 5.68
C PRO A 68 -11.20 -10.92 4.85
N GLY A 69 -11.89 -11.86 5.51
CA GLY A 69 -12.68 -12.90 4.84
C GLY A 69 -13.81 -12.36 3.95
N ASN A 70 -14.31 -11.16 4.26
CA ASN A 70 -15.37 -10.45 3.54
C ASN A 70 -14.88 -9.73 2.27
N ILE A 71 -13.57 -9.69 2.00
CA ILE A 71 -13.00 -8.97 0.85
C ILE A 71 -12.67 -9.97 -0.26
N ASN A 72 -13.21 -9.73 -1.45
CA ASN A 72 -12.94 -10.54 -2.62
C ASN A 72 -11.85 -9.89 -3.49
N VAL A 73 -10.67 -10.49 -3.50
CA VAL A 73 -9.53 -10.05 -4.33
C VAL A 73 -9.34 -10.87 -5.59
N SER A 74 -10.14 -11.91 -5.81
CA SER A 74 -10.04 -12.80 -6.98
C SER A 74 -10.41 -12.11 -8.29
N SER A 75 -11.13 -10.99 -8.23
CA SER A 75 -11.46 -10.15 -9.38
C SER A 75 -10.29 -9.30 -9.87
N GLY A 76 -9.19 -9.21 -9.12
CA GLY A 76 -8.05 -8.34 -9.43
C GLY A 76 -8.32 -6.85 -9.17
N THR A 77 -9.45 -6.51 -8.55
CA THR A 77 -9.80 -5.15 -8.15
C THR A 77 -10.50 -5.15 -6.79
N VAL A 78 -10.42 -4.05 -6.05
CA VAL A 78 -11.10 -3.86 -4.75
C VAL A 78 -11.73 -2.47 -4.67
N THR A 79 -12.73 -2.26 -3.82
CA THR A 79 -13.20 -0.90 -3.53
C THR A 79 -12.17 -0.13 -2.71
N PRO A 80 -12.24 1.22 -2.70
CA PRO A 80 -11.50 2.05 -1.75
C PRO A 80 -11.71 1.64 -0.29
N ASP A 81 -12.93 1.28 0.12
CA ASP A 81 -13.24 0.82 1.48
C ASP A 81 -12.58 -0.52 1.81
N GLU A 82 -12.63 -1.48 0.90
CA GLU A 82 -11.94 -2.77 1.04
C GLU A 82 -10.42 -2.57 1.15
N PHE A 83 -9.85 -1.68 0.33
CA PHE A 83 -8.43 -1.34 0.41
C PHE A 83 -8.05 -0.71 1.75
N LYS A 84 -8.89 0.19 2.28
CA LYS A 84 -8.70 0.78 3.62
C LYS A 84 -8.75 -0.29 4.71
N GLN A 85 -9.73 -1.19 4.66
CA GLN A 85 -9.85 -2.30 5.62
C GLN A 85 -8.62 -3.22 5.59
N MET A 86 -8.14 -3.59 4.40
CA MET A 86 -6.89 -4.34 4.24
C MET A 86 -5.70 -3.59 4.83
N GLY A 87 -5.62 -2.28 4.62
CA GLY A 87 -4.59 -1.43 5.19
C GLY A 87 -4.60 -1.42 6.71
N VAL A 88 -5.78 -1.36 7.33
CA VAL A 88 -5.93 -1.46 8.80
C VAL A 88 -5.46 -2.83 9.30
N ALA A 89 -5.90 -3.91 8.67
CA ALA A 89 -5.47 -5.26 9.04
C ALA A 89 -3.94 -5.43 8.95
N ALA A 90 -3.35 -4.95 7.86
CA ALA A 90 -1.89 -4.98 7.64
C ALA A 90 -1.12 -4.07 8.62
N SER A 91 -1.69 -2.91 8.99
CA SER A 91 -1.14 -2.03 10.03
C SER A 91 -1.10 -2.73 11.40
N LEU A 92 -2.17 -3.43 11.76
CA LEU A 92 -2.29 -4.15 13.04
C LEU A 92 -1.35 -5.37 13.13
N ALA A 93 -1.06 -6.02 12.00
CA ALA A 93 -0.13 -7.14 11.95
C ALA A 93 1.34 -6.79 12.30
N GLY A 94 1.70 -5.50 12.23
CA GLY A 94 2.99 -4.98 12.67
C GLY A 94 2.99 -4.43 14.11
N GLY A 95 1.85 -4.44 14.81
CA GLY A 95 1.72 -3.95 16.17
C GLY A 95 2.49 -4.79 17.17
N MET A 96 3.33 -4.13 17.96
CA MET A 96 4.09 -4.66 19.09
C MET A 96 3.13 -5.33 20.10
N GLY A 97 2.98 -6.66 20.04
CA GLY A 97 2.09 -7.39 20.97
C GLY A 97 1.87 -8.88 20.72
N SER A 98 2.09 -9.42 19.50
CA SER A 98 1.84 -10.85 19.24
C SER A 98 3.12 -11.70 19.26
N ARG A 99 3.86 -11.62 20.36
CA ARG A 99 4.89 -12.61 20.76
C ARG A 99 4.81 -12.78 22.27
N GLY A 100 3.77 -13.48 22.69
CA GLY A 100 3.47 -13.79 24.07
C GLY A 100 2.38 -14.83 24.12
N ASP A 101 2.62 -15.99 23.49
CA ASP A 101 1.94 -17.21 23.91
C ASP A 101 3.02 -18.29 24.08
N ASN A 102 3.09 -18.79 25.31
CA ASN A 102 4.04 -19.77 25.80
C ASN A 102 3.89 -21.09 25.04
N ARG A 103 5.01 -21.66 24.62
CA ARG A 103 5.14 -23.11 24.54
C ARG A 103 6.54 -23.55 24.93
#